data_AF-A0ABD1CB20-F1
#
_entry.id   AF-A0ABD1CB20-F1
#
_cell.length_a   1.000
_cell.length_b   1.000
_cell.length_c   1.000
_cell.angle_alpha   90.00
_cell.angle_beta   90.00
_cell.angle_gamma   90.00
#
_symmetry.space_group_name_H-M   'P 1'
#
loop_
_entity.id
_entity.type
_entity.pdbx_description
1 polymer ?
#
loop_
_entity_poly.entity_id
_entity_poly.type
_entity_poly.pdbx_seq_one_letter_code
_entity_poly.pdbx_strand_id
1 'polypeptide(L)'
;MAVLDKLFQRYFQRLREVPSKDVFCLLDYLLALGGTYHRPKRVWPTILWYLLQLLTVYQFCMQALITFDSVARLEDRSSTIWSVMCLLTMTLCYVKQFLIWRYRGTIRIAILLIGMRTELEILMQYYGCLTKSWQMELSLGPFLFYDRYSKSPRVRALFWDQLRLRTRVAVQQHVQLLNFMVTLQPIYEKLFFIIYYQSLVVAGAVSYVIIRERFDLCSVAIILCTSISILECYWWCHLVDTFKELSLIVVGAVLYLILKEEFSLCSVAIVLCVIIFILECYWWCYQIDTFESINESISESLLVQCSQLPYSGDCHSEYVQTRTSLMIIASCSRSSVSFSCFGMCQISMVVFASLMNTCYSVLMFLVNICG
;
A
#
# COMPACT_ATOMS: atom_id res chain seq x y z
N MET A 1 20.12 17.51 20.19
CA MET A 1 19.20 16.37 20.07
C MET A 1 17.80 16.69 20.59
N ALA A 2 17.62 17.18 21.83
CA ALA A 2 16.29 17.56 22.36
C ALA A 2 15.53 18.66 21.57
N VAL A 3 16.25 19.49 20.79
CA VAL A 3 15.64 20.54 19.95
C VAL A 3 15.09 19.99 18.63
N LEU A 4 15.73 18.95 18.06
CA LEU A 4 15.29 18.33 16.80
C LEU A 4 14.11 17.38 17.05
N ASP A 5 14.13 16.66 18.18
CA ASP A 5 13.01 15.84 18.65
C ASP A 5 11.78 16.70 18.96
N LYS A 6 11.97 17.88 19.58
CA LYS A 6 10.92 18.90 19.72
C LYS A 6 10.46 19.52 18.40
N LEU A 7 11.32 19.61 17.38
CA LEU A 7 10.94 20.12 16.06
C LEU A 7 10.16 19.08 15.25
N PHE A 8 10.51 17.79 15.38
CA PHE A 8 9.75 16.68 14.78
C PHE A 8 8.42 16.46 15.49
N GLN A 9 8.39 16.49 16.83
CA GLN A 9 7.15 16.53 17.60
C GLN A 9 6.32 17.76 17.25
N ARG A 10 6.92 18.95 17.07
CA ARG A 10 6.21 20.17 16.61
C ARG A 10 5.76 20.09 15.16
N TYR A 11 6.45 19.37 14.28
CA TYR A 11 6.05 19.21 12.89
C TYR A 11 4.87 18.25 12.77
N PHE A 12 4.93 17.10 13.46
CA PHE A 12 3.80 16.18 13.61
C PHE A 12 2.65 16.78 14.42
N GLN A 13 2.94 17.60 15.45
CA GLN A 13 1.92 18.38 16.14
C GLN A 13 1.36 19.47 15.24
N ARG A 14 2.14 20.19 14.43
CA ARG A 14 1.59 21.19 13.48
C ARG A 14 0.74 20.55 12.40
N LEU A 15 1.13 19.41 11.85
CA LEU A 15 0.29 18.61 10.96
C LEU A 15 -1.01 18.13 11.64
N ARG A 16 -1.01 18.03 12.98
CA ARG A 16 -2.18 17.71 13.83
C ARG A 16 -2.91 18.94 14.39
N GLU A 17 -2.29 20.13 14.39
CA GLU A 17 -2.74 21.35 15.08
C GLU A 17 -3.03 22.51 14.12
N VAL A 18 -2.82 22.38 12.80
CA VAL A 18 -3.53 23.26 11.86
C VAL A 18 -5.02 23.02 12.14
N PRO A 19 -5.77 23.99 12.69
CA PRO A 19 -7.20 23.86 12.88
C PRO A 19 -7.83 24.13 11.52
N SER A 20 -7.53 23.26 10.55
CA SER A 20 -8.38 23.13 9.39
C SER A 20 -9.71 22.67 9.97
N LYS A 21 -10.68 23.58 10.01
CA LYS A 21 -12.11 23.28 10.13
C LYS A 21 -12.33 21.93 9.46
N ASP A 22 -12.48 20.86 10.25
CA ASP A 22 -12.30 19.48 9.77
C ASP A 22 -13.19 19.27 8.55
N VAL A 23 -12.61 19.38 7.35
CA VAL A 23 -13.38 19.28 6.10
C VAL A 23 -13.97 17.87 5.98
N PHE A 24 -13.39 16.92 6.72
CA PHE A 24 -13.82 15.54 6.86
C PHE A 24 -14.72 15.29 8.08
N CYS A 25 -15.16 16.32 8.83
CA CYS A 25 -16.06 16.12 9.97
C CYS A 25 -17.37 15.43 9.55
N LEU A 26 -17.93 15.83 8.41
CA LEU A 26 -19.11 15.20 7.83
C LEU A 26 -18.82 13.76 7.38
N LEU A 27 -17.62 13.51 6.83
CA LEU A 27 -17.18 12.17 6.44
C LEU A 27 -17.01 11.29 7.67
N ASP A 28 -16.47 11.79 8.78
CA ASP A 28 -16.35 11.07 10.05
C ASP A 28 -17.74 10.74 10.65
N TYR A 29 -18.72 11.66 10.55
CA TYR A 29 -20.10 11.37 10.96
C TYR A 29 -20.78 10.35 10.04
N LEU A 30 -20.60 10.45 8.73
CA LEU A 30 -21.09 9.47 7.75
C LEU A 30 -20.44 8.09 7.94
N LEU A 31 -19.14 8.06 8.23
CA LEU A 31 -18.38 6.84 8.54
C LEU A 31 -18.85 6.24 9.87
N ALA A 32 -19.13 7.07 10.88
CA ALA A 32 -19.69 6.63 12.15
C ALA A 32 -21.11 6.07 12.00
N LEU A 33 -21.97 6.73 11.21
CA LEU A 33 -23.31 6.25 10.85
C LEU A 33 -23.27 4.98 10.00
N GLY A 34 -22.30 4.88 9.10
CA GLY A 34 -22.02 3.68 8.29
C GLY A 34 -21.39 2.52 9.09
N GLY A 35 -21.36 2.62 10.43
CA GLY A 35 -20.86 1.55 11.29
C GLY A 35 -19.34 1.39 11.30
N THR A 36 -18.60 2.28 10.65
CA THR A 36 -17.14 2.23 10.61
C THR A 36 -16.57 2.97 11.83
N TYR A 37 -16.05 2.19 12.78
CA TYR A 37 -15.70 2.58 14.15
C TYR A 37 -14.76 3.80 14.28
N HIS A 38 -15.25 5.02 14.47
CA HIS A 38 -14.39 6.05 15.06
C HIS A 38 -14.22 5.68 16.55
N ARG A 39 -13.04 5.88 17.17
CA ARG A 39 -12.83 5.65 18.61
C ARG A 39 -13.10 6.97 19.33
N PRO A 40 -14.36 7.34 19.62
CA PRO A 40 -14.64 8.62 20.26
C PRO A 40 -14.00 8.63 21.65
N LYS A 41 -13.47 9.78 22.06
CA LYS A 41 -12.92 9.97 23.41
C LYS A 41 -13.97 9.85 24.52
N ARG A 42 -15.26 9.85 24.16
CA ARG A 42 -16.39 9.77 25.10
C ARG A 42 -16.97 8.36 25.13
N VAL A 43 -17.25 7.86 26.32
CA VAL A 43 -17.76 6.50 26.58
C VAL A 43 -19.12 6.24 25.91
N TRP A 44 -20.00 7.25 25.88
CA TRP A 44 -21.38 7.11 25.41
C TRP A 44 -21.50 6.68 23.93
N PRO A 45 -20.83 7.34 22.96
CA PRO A 45 -20.86 6.89 21.56
C PRO A 45 -20.19 5.52 21.32
N THR A 46 -19.29 5.07 22.20
CA THR A 46 -18.78 3.68 22.14
C THR A 46 -19.87 2.67 22.47
N ILE A 47 -20.65 2.92 23.53
CA ILE A 47 -21.78 2.06 23.91
C ILE A 47 -22.85 2.04 22.81
N LEU A 48 -23.18 3.21 22.25
CA LEU A 48 -24.15 3.32 21.15
C LEU A 48 -23.70 2.52 19.91
N TRP A 49 -22.41 2.55 19.58
CA TRP A 49 -21.86 1.77 18.48
C TRP A 49 -21.96 0.26 18.72
N TYR A 50 -21.65 -0.23 19.93
CA TYR A 50 -21.82 -1.64 20.26
C TYR A 50 -23.28 -2.09 20.20
N LEU A 51 -24.20 -1.25 20.67
CA LEU A 51 -25.64 -1.52 20.56
C LEU A 51 -26.10 -1.57 19.10
N LEU A 52 -25.61 -0.67 18.25
CA LEU A 52 -25.91 -0.67 16.82
C LEU A 52 -25.40 -1.95 16.14
N GLN A 53 -24.17 -2.39 16.45
CA GLN A 53 -23.64 -3.65 15.93
C GLN A 53 -24.40 -4.87 16.43
N LEU A 54 -24.81 -4.90 17.70
CA LEU A 54 -25.62 -5.97 18.24
C LEU A 54 -26.98 -6.04 17.52
N LEU A 55 -27.59 -4.88 17.28
CA LEU A 55 -28.86 -4.76 16.56
C LEU A 55 -28.75 -5.25 15.11
N THR A 56 -27.68 -4.92 14.39
CA THR A 56 -27.48 -5.43 13.03
C THR A 56 -27.29 -6.94 13.03
N VAL A 57 -26.62 -7.52 14.05
CA VAL A 57 -26.39 -8.98 14.12
C VAL A 57 -27.72 -9.68 14.36
N TYR A 58 -28.51 -9.12 15.28
CA TYR A 58 -29.86 -9.59 15.54
C TYR A 58 -30.75 -9.53 14.29
N GLN A 59 -30.74 -8.41 13.55
CA GLN A 59 -31.50 -8.28 12.30
C GLN A 59 -31.06 -9.30 11.24
N PHE A 60 -29.76 -9.56 11.11
CA PHE A 60 -29.24 -10.58 10.20
C PHE A 60 -29.73 -11.99 10.58
N CYS A 61 -29.63 -12.37 11.85
CA CYS A 61 -30.12 -13.66 12.34
C CYS A 61 -31.63 -13.83 12.12
N MET A 62 -32.42 -12.80 12.40
CA MET A 62 -33.86 -12.82 12.17
C MET A 62 -34.19 -12.97 10.68
N GLN A 63 -33.49 -12.24 9.80
CA GLN A 63 -33.69 -12.35 8.36
C GLN A 63 -33.34 -13.76 7.86
N ALA A 64 -32.27 -14.37 8.36
CA ALA A 64 -31.89 -15.73 8.02
C ALA A 64 -32.96 -16.76 8.41
N LEU A 65 -33.56 -16.61 9.60
CA LEU A 65 -34.65 -17.46 10.07
C LEU A 65 -35.91 -17.30 9.21
N ILE A 66 -36.27 -16.06 8.83
CA ILE A 66 -37.41 -15.79 7.94
C ILE A 66 -37.19 -16.42 6.57
N THR A 67 -36.00 -16.28 5.99
CA THR A 67 -35.67 -16.91 4.71
C THR A 67 -35.74 -18.44 4.81
N PHE A 68 -35.27 -19.03 5.91
CA PHE A 68 -35.35 -20.47 6.12
C PHE A 68 -36.80 -20.98 6.22
N ASP A 69 -37.66 -20.31 6.99
CA ASP A 69 -39.10 -20.66 7.10
C ASP A 69 -39.82 -20.51 5.75
N SER A 70 -39.57 -19.41 5.02
CA SER A 70 -40.13 -19.20 3.67
C SER A 70 -39.72 -20.29 2.68
N VAL A 71 -38.43 -20.69 2.68
CA VAL A 71 -37.93 -21.77 1.84
C VAL A 71 -38.51 -23.12 2.26
N ALA A 72 -38.70 -23.37 3.56
CA ALA A 72 -39.24 -24.63 4.05
C ALA A 72 -40.72 -24.83 3.69
N ARG A 73 -41.52 -23.75 3.63
CA ARG A 73 -42.96 -23.84 3.35
C ARG A 73 -43.31 -23.93 1.86
N LEU A 74 -42.44 -23.49 0.95
CA LEU A 74 -42.62 -23.56 -0.52
C LEU A 74 -43.94 -22.98 -1.10
N GLU A 75 -44.84 -22.41 -0.29
CA GLU A 75 -46.18 -22.02 -0.71
C GLU A 75 -46.21 -20.73 -1.55
N ASP A 76 -45.33 -19.76 -1.28
CA ASP A 76 -45.29 -18.48 -2.00
C ASP A 76 -43.91 -18.18 -2.60
N ARG A 77 -43.81 -18.34 -3.93
CA ARG A 77 -42.60 -18.03 -4.69
C ARG A 77 -42.14 -16.57 -4.53
N SER A 78 -43.07 -15.62 -4.51
CA SER A 78 -42.75 -14.19 -4.41
C SER A 78 -42.17 -13.82 -3.05
N SER A 79 -42.76 -14.32 -1.96
CA SER A 79 -42.27 -14.13 -0.58
C SER A 79 -40.89 -14.76 -0.39
N THR A 80 -40.70 -15.96 -0.95
CA THR A 80 -39.40 -16.65 -0.91
C THR A 80 -38.33 -15.82 -1.61
N ILE A 81 -38.58 -15.35 -2.84
CA ILE A 81 -37.65 -14.49 -3.60
C ILE A 81 -37.29 -13.22 -2.80
N TRP A 82 -38.29 -12.53 -2.24
CA TRP A 82 -38.06 -11.32 -1.46
C TRP A 82 -37.20 -11.58 -0.22
N SER A 83 -37.50 -12.65 0.53
CA SER A 83 -36.75 -13.02 1.73
C SER A 83 -35.30 -13.40 1.42
N VAL A 84 -35.04 -14.10 0.31
CA VAL A 84 -33.70 -14.44 -0.16
C VAL A 84 -32.94 -13.19 -0.58
N MET A 85 -33.57 -12.28 -1.34
CA MET A 85 -32.95 -11.01 -1.72
C MET A 85 -32.55 -10.18 -0.50
N CYS A 86 -33.45 -10.02 0.49
CA CYS A 86 -33.15 -9.29 1.72
C CYS A 86 -32.01 -9.93 2.54
N LEU A 87 -32.01 -11.26 2.69
CA LEU A 87 -30.92 -11.96 3.36
C LEU A 87 -29.59 -11.73 2.67
N LEU A 88 -29.61 -11.78 1.34
CA LEU A 88 -28.41 -11.61 0.55
C LEU A 88 -27.89 -10.18 0.70
N THR A 89 -28.72 -9.15 0.51
CA THR A 89 -28.37 -7.74 0.76
C THR A 89 -27.80 -7.51 2.17
N MET A 90 -28.37 -8.13 3.21
CA MET A 90 -27.83 -8.01 4.57
C MET A 90 -26.48 -8.71 4.74
N THR A 91 -26.31 -9.88 4.10
CA THR A 91 -25.01 -10.58 4.03
C THR A 91 -23.96 -9.70 3.37
N LEU A 92 -24.34 -8.99 2.30
CA LEU A 92 -23.46 -8.06 1.59
C LEU A 92 -23.01 -6.89 2.49
N CYS A 93 -23.94 -6.28 3.22
CA CYS A 93 -23.61 -5.23 4.18
C CYS A 93 -22.68 -5.74 5.28
N TYR A 94 -22.89 -6.97 5.75
CA TYR A 94 -22.05 -7.61 6.76
C TYR A 94 -20.63 -7.89 6.26
N VAL A 95 -20.51 -8.46 5.05
CA VAL A 95 -19.22 -8.69 4.41
C VAL A 95 -18.52 -7.36 4.21
N LYS A 96 -19.19 -6.31 3.73
CA LYS A 96 -18.62 -4.96 3.59
C LYS A 96 -18.12 -4.42 4.93
N GLN A 97 -18.90 -4.53 6.00
CA GLN A 97 -18.50 -4.02 7.32
C GLN A 97 -17.33 -4.82 7.91
N PHE A 98 -17.32 -6.14 7.70
CA PHE A 98 -16.20 -7.02 8.05
C PHE A 98 -14.94 -6.68 7.25
N LEU A 99 -15.08 -6.45 5.94
CA LEU A 99 -13.99 -6.02 5.07
C LEU A 99 -13.47 -4.65 5.51
N ILE A 100 -14.30 -3.64 5.75
CA ILE A 100 -13.84 -2.34 6.24
C ILE A 100 -13.12 -2.49 7.59
N TRP A 101 -13.62 -3.34 8.48
CA TRP A 101 -12.95 -3.63 9.74
C TRP A 101 -11.59 -4.30 9.53
N ARG A 102 -11.49 -5.24 8.59
CA ARG A 102 -10.25 -5.92 8.17
C ARG A 102 -9.27 -4.94 7.51
N TYR A 103 -9.74 -4.13 6.56
CA TYR A 103 -8.96 -3.19 5.77
C TYR A 103 -8.58 -1.93 6.52
N ARG A 104 -9.18 -1.63 7.68
CA ARG A 104 -8.74 -0.47 8.48
C ARG A 104 -7.29 -0.57 8.95
N GLY A 105 -6.84 -1.77 9.27
CA GLY A 105 -5.43 -2.01 9.58
C GLY A 105 -4.57 -1.77 8.34
N THR A 106 -4.96 -2.35 7.20
CA THR A 106 -4.19 -2.27 5.96
C THR A 106 -4.17 -0.86 5.38
N ILE A 107 -5.28 -0.11 5.42
CA ILE A 107 -5.38 1.28 4.96
C ILE A 107 -4.44 2.18 5.78
N ARG A 108 -4.41 2.03 7.11
CA ARG A 108 -3.48 2.81 7.94
C ARG A 108 -2.03 2.50 7.61
N ILE A 109 -1.72 1.22 7.39
CA ILE A 109 -0.37 0.78 7.01
C ILE A 109 -0.03 1.27 5.61
N ALA A 110 -0.97 1.23 4.66
CA ALA A 110 -0.80 1.73 3.31
C ALA A 110 -0.55 3.24 3.30
N ILE A 111 -1.35 4.03 4.03
CA ILE A 111 -1.12 5.48 4.18
C ILE A 111 0.25 5.75 4.79
N LEU A 112 0.63 4.99 5.82
CA LEU A 112 1.93 5.14 6.48
C LEU A 112 3.08 4.80 5.52
N LEU A 113 2.95 3.75 4.71
CA LEU A 113 3.92 3.39 3.68
C LEU A 113 4.01 4.45 2.58
N ILE A 114 2.89 4.94 2.08
CA ILE A 114 2.88 6.02 1.09
C ILE A 114 3.58 7.25 1.67
N GLY A 115 3.30 7.62 2.93
CA GLY A 115 4.00 8.71 3.61
C GLY A 115 5.51 8.47 3.72
N MET A 116 5.92 7.27 4.14
CA MET A 116 7.34 6.91 4.22
C MET A 116 8.04 6.94 2.86
N ARG A 117 7.37 6.47 1.81
CA ARG A 117 7.86 6.54 0.44
C ARG A 117 8.08 7.99 0.03
N THR A 118 7.09 8.86 0.27
CA THR A 118 7.24 10.28 -0.06
C THR A 118 8.40 10.94 0.69
N GLU A 119 8.61 10.60 1.97
CA GLU A 119 9.75 11.10 2.74
C GLU A 119 11.10 10.58 2.21
N LEU A 120 11.16 9.32 1.77
CA LEU A 120 12.35 8.76 1.11
C LEU A 120 12.62 9.40 -0.25
N GLU A 121 11.58 9.68 -1.05
CA GLU A 121 11.70 10.40 -2.32
C GLU A 121 12.22 11.83 -2.10
N ILE A 122 11.71 12.54 -1.09
CA ILE A 122 12.21 13.87 -0.70
C ILE A 122 13.68 13.78 -0.28
N LEU A 123 14.04 12.76 0.50
CA LEU A 123 15.42 12.54 0.94
C LEU A 123 16.35 12.22 -0.25
N MET A 124 15.90 11.39 -1.19
CA MET A 124 16.60 11.11 -2.44
C MET A 124 16.84 12.38 -3.26
N GLN A 125 15.79 13.21 -3.43
CA GLN A 125 15.92 14.50 -4.10
C GLN A 125 16.87 15.44 -3.35
N TYR A 126 16.85 15.43 -2.01
CA TYR A 126 17.78 16.22 -1.20
C TYR A 126 19.24 15.82 -1.43
N TYR A 127 19.56 14.51 -1.44
CA TYR A 127 20.91 14.03 -1.76
C TYR A 127 21.31 14.35 -3.21
N GLY A 128 20.38 14.23 -4.15
CA GLY A 128 20.61 14.62 -5.55
C GLY A 128 20.91 16.11 -5.70
N CYS A 129 20.14 16.98 -5.03
CA CYS A 129 20.36 18.42 -5.00
C CYS A 129 21.67 18.80 -4.30
N LEU A 130 22.00 18.13 -3.20
CA LEU A 130 23.27 18.32 -2.52
C LEU A 130 24.43 18.03 -3.49
N THR A 131 24.40 16.89 -4.17
CA THR A 131 25.40 16.48 -5.18
C THR A 131 25.50 17.48 -6.33
N LYS A 132 24.35 17.90 -6.91
CA LYS A 132 24.31 18.91 -7.99
C LYS A 132 24.84 20.26 -7.55
N SER A 133 24.56 20.71 -6.33
CA SER A 133 25.07 21.98 -5.78
C SER A 133 26.60 21.97 -5.75
N TRP A 134 27.21 20.86 -5.28
CA TRP A 134 28.66 20.69 -5.29
C TRP A 134 29.22 20.67 -6.71
N GLN A 135 28.55 19.93 -7.61
CA GLN A 135 28.99 19.79 -8.98
C GLN A 135 28.89 21.12 -9.75
N MET A 136 27.87 21.94 -9.46
CA MET A 136 27.76 23.30 -10.01
C MET A 136 28.87 24.21 -9.51
N GLU A 137 29.14 24.24 -8.20
CA GLU A 137 30.27 25.00 -7.63
C GLU A 137 31.62 24.55 -8.21
N LEU A 138 31.80 23.24 -8.46
CA LEU A 138 32.97 22.74 -9.18
C LEU A 138 32.97 23.19 -10.65
N SER A 139 31.83 23.16 -11.34
CA SER A 139 31.76 23.43 -12.79
C SER A 139 32.07 24.89 -13.18
N LEU A 140 31.76 25.86 -12.31
CA LEU A 140 32.04 27.29 -12.52
C LEU A 140 33.55 27.63 -12.49
N GLY A 141 34.39 26.69 -12.08
CA GLY A 141 35.85 26.82 -12.14
C GLY A 141 36.51 25.80 -11.21
N PRO A 142 36.71 24.53 -11.66
CA PRO A 142 37.20 23.47 -10.79
C PRO A 142 38.57 23.84 -10.22
N PHE A 143 39.40 24.46 -11.07
CA PHE A 143 40.73 24.93 -10.72
C PHE A 143 40.69 26.07 -9.68
N LEU A 144 39.77 27.04 -9.83
CA LEU A 144 39.64 28.18 -8.91
C LEU A 144 39.10 27.75 -7.54
N PHE A 145 38.15 26.81 -7.51
CA PHE A 145 37.66 26.26 -6.25
C PHE A 145 38.76 25.48 -5.54
N TYR A 146 39.45 24.57 -6.24
CA TYR A 146 40.52 23.76 -5.64
C TYR A 146 41.71 24.60 -5.19
N ASP A 147 42.07 25.63 -5.96
CA ASP A 147 43.11 26.60 -5.58
C ASP A 147 42.73 27.38 -4.32
N ARG A 148 41.49 27.88 -4.24
CA ARG A 148 41.00 28.64 -3.07
C ARG A 148 40.83 27.74 -1.83
N TYR A 149 40.36 26.52 -2.02
CA TYR A 149 40.24 25.49 -0.99
C TYR A 149 41.62 25.06 -0.47
N SER A 150 42.60 24.89 -1.35
CA SER A 150 43.98 24.55 -0.99
C SER A 150 44.70 25.69 -0.25
N LYS A 151 44.49 26.94 -0.67
CA LYS A 151 45.17 28.11 -0.10
C LYS A 151 44.61 28.62 1.23
N SER A 152 43.30 28.47 1.48
CA SER A 152 42.65 29.08 2.65
C SER A 152 42.13 28.05 3.66
N PRO A 153 42.73 27.92 4.86
CA PRO A 153 42.25 27.00 5.90
C PRO A 153 40.85 27.38 6.41
N ARG A 154 40.48 28.68 6.36
CA ARG A 154 39.15 29.15 6.75
C ARG A 154 38.06 28.63 5.83
N VAL A 155 38.32 28.58 4.52
CA VAL A 155 37.38 28.06 3.52
C VAL A 155 37.19 26.56 3.70
N ARG A 156 38.27 25.82 3.98
CA ARG A 156 38.19 24.38 4.30
C ARG A 156 37.34 24.10 5.54
N ALA A 157 37.60 24.81 6.64
CA ALA A 157 36.85 24.64 7.87
C ALA A 157 35.36 24.93 7.68
N LEU A 158 35.02 26.03 6.99
CA LEU A 158 33.63 26.40 6.69
C LEU A 158 32.93 25.34 5.81
N PHE A 159 33.62 24.85 4.78
CA PHE A 159 33.13 23.79 3.90
C PHE A 159 32.80 22.52 4.71
N TRP A 160 33.74 22.05 5.52
CA TRP A 160 33.56 20.83 6.31
C TRP A 160 32.48 20.97 7.38
N ASP A 161 32.36 22.13 8.03
CA ASP A 161 31.30 22.39 9.00
C ASP A 161 29.91 22.39 8.33
N GLN A 162 29.77 23.04 7.17
CA GLN A 162 28.51 23.04 6.43
C GLN A 162 28.15 21.64 5.90
N LEU A 163 29.12 20.93 5.32
CA LEU A 163 28.92 19.57 4.82
C LEU A 163 28.54 18.64 5.96
N ARG A 164 29.26 18.68 7.09
CA ARG A 164 28.98 17.86 8.27
C ARG A 164 27.59 18.16 8.82
N LEU A 165 27.21 19.43 8.92
CA LEU A 165 25.90 19.80 9.45
C LEU A 165 24.77 19.25 8.56
N ARG A 166 24.86 19.47 7.23
CA ARG A 166 23.85 19.01 6.28
C ARG A 166 23.78 17.49 6.19
N THR A 167 24.93 16.82 6.04
CA THR A 167 24.99 15.36 5.97
C THR A 167 24.48 14.75 7.27
N ARG A 168 24.86 15.25 8.45
CA ARG A 168 24.40 14.70 9.72
C ARG A 168 22.87 14.74 9.86
N VAL A 169 22.22 15.83 9.47
CA VAL A 169 20.76 15.93 9.52
C VAL A 169 20.11 14.94 8.57
N ALA A 170 20.54 14.89 7.31
CA ALA A 170 20.00 13.96 6.31
C ALA A 170 20.21 12.50 6.70
N VAL A 171 21.41 12.17 7.17
CA VAL A 171 21.77 10.83 7.68
C VAL A 171 20.91 10.44 8.87
N GLN A 172 20.70 11.35 9.84
CA GLN A 172 19.84 11.07 10.99
C GLN A 172 18.40 10.78 10.56
N GLN A 173 17.87 11.56 9.61
CA GLN A 173 16.53 11.31 9.05
C GLN A 173 16.48 9.97 8.31
N HIS A 174 17.49 9.66 7.50
CA HIS A 174 17.57 8.39 6.78
C HIS A 174 17.58 7.20 7.76
N VAL A 175 18.44 7.23 8.77
CA VAL A 175 18.53 6.16 9.77
C VAL A 175 17.21 5.98 10.53
N GLN A 176 16.52 7.07 10.84
CA GLN A 176 15.19 6.99 11.45
C GLN A 176 14.18 6.31 10.52
N LEU A 177 14.13 6.68 9.24
CA LEU A 177 13.25 6.05 8.24
C LEU A 177 13.57 4.56 8.07
N LEU A 178 14.86 4.19 7.99
CA LEU A 178 15.27 2.78 7.90
C LEU A 178 14.84 1.99 9.14
N ASN A 179 15.00 2.54 10.34
CA ASN A 179 14.56 1.90 11.58
C ASN A 179 13.03 1.70 11.60
N PHE A 180 12.26 2.67 11.08
CA PHE A 180 10.82 2.51 10.90
C PHE A 180 10.49 1.40 9.91
N MET A 181 11.19 1.30 8.78
CA MET A 181 10.97 0.22 7.80
C MET A 181 11.25 -1.15 8.41
N VAL A 182 12.37 -1.32 9.13
CA VAL A 182 12.71 -2.57 9.83
C VAL A 182 11.63 -2.95 10.85
N THR A 183 11.05 -1.97 11.53
CA THR A 183 9.97 -2.19 12.49
C THR A 183 8.66 -2.61 11.79
N LEU A 184 8.38 -2.07 10.61
CA LEU A 184 7.18 -2.36 9.83
C LEU A 184 7.28 -3.66 9.03
N GLN A 185 8.49 -4.08 8.66
CA GLN A 185 8.77 -5.27 7.88
C GLN A 185 7.98 -6.51 8.36
N PRO A 186 8.04 -6.95 9.62
CA PRO A 186 7.33 -8.16 10.05
C PRO A 186 5.80 -8.01 10.02
N ILE A 187 5.28 -6.79 10.14
CA ILE A 187 3.84 -6.51 10.02
C ILE A 187 3.43 -6.64 8.56
N TYR A 188 4.24 -6.06 7.67
CA TYR A 188 4.03 -6.12 6.24
C TYR A 188 4.08 -7.56 5.73
N GLU A 189 5.12 -8.31 6.07
CA GLU A 189 5.31 -9.71 5.63
C GLU A 189 4.12 -10.58 6.03
N LYS A 190 3.61 -10.41 7.27
CA LYS A 190 2.41 -11.13 7.74
C LYS A 190 1.14 -10.73 6.99
N LEU A 191 0.96 -9.44 6.74
CA LEU A 191 -0.22 -8.95 6.01
C LEU A 191 -0.20 -9.41 4.55
N PHE A 192 0.94 -9.27 3.88
CA PHE A 192 1.13 -9.73 2.52
C PHE A 192 0.89 -11.22 2.41
N PHE A 193 1.43 -12.03 3.33
CA PHE A 193 1.16 -13.47 3.39
C PHE A 193 -0.34 -13.75 3.44
N ILE A 194 -1.07 -13.12 4.37
CA ILE A 194 -2.51 -13.37 4.49
C ILE A 194 -3.26 -12.96 3.21
N ILE A 195 -2.95 -11.79 2.66
CA ILE A 195 -3.59 -11.28 1.44
C ILE A 195 -3.29 -12.22 0.26
N TYR A 196 -2.03 -12.62 0.09
CA TYR A 196 -1.58 -13.50 -0.98
C TYR A 196 -2.31 -14.85 -0.97
N TYR A 197 -2.31 -15.55 0.17
CA TYR A 197 -2.98 -16.85 0.27
C TYR A 197 -4.50 -16.72 0.18
N GLN A 198 -5.08 -15.64 0.72
CA GLN A 198 -6.49 -15.37 0.56
C GLN A 198 -6.84 -15.16 -0.92
N SER A 199 -6.07 -14.37 -1.66
CA SER A 199 -6.26 -14.14 -3.10
C SER A 199 -6.13 -15.45 -3.88
N LEU A 200 -5.18 -16.32 -3.53
CA LEU A 200 -5.02 -17.64 -4.16
C LEU A 200 -6.24 -18.53 -3.94
N VAL A 201 -6.74 -18.61 -2.71
CA VAL A 201 -7.94 -19.40 -2.37
C VAL A 201 -9.18 -18.86 -3.08
N VAL A 202 -9.36 -17.54 -3.10
CA VAL A 202 -10.49 -16.89 -3.78
C VAL A 202 -10.40 -17.14 -5.28
N ALA A 203 -9.22 -16.97 -5.90
CA ALA A 203 -9.02 -17.23 -7.32
C ALA A 203 -9.34 -18.70 -7.67
N GLY A 204 -8.85 -19.66 -6.88
CA GLY A 204 -9.14 -21.07 -7.08
C GLY A 204 -10.63 -21.42 -6.93
N ALA A 205 -11.30 -20.88 -5.90
CA ALA A 205 -12.73 -21.09 -5.68
C ALA A 205 -13.57 -20.48 -6.82
N VAL A 206 -13.20 -19.28 -7.27
CA VAL A 206 -13.82 -18.61 -8.41
C VAL A 206 -13.66 -19.44 -9.68
N SER A 207 -12.45 -19.88 -10.00
CA SER A 207 -12.21 -20.72 -11.19
C SER A 207 -13.06 -21.98 -11.13
N TYR A 208 -13.12 -22.64 -9.97
CA TYR A 208 -13.94 -23.83 -9.77
C TYR A 208 -15.44 -23.60 -10.02
N VAL A 209 -15.99 -22.49 -9.50
CA VAL A 209 -17.40 -22.13 -9.71
C VAL A 209 -17.70 -21.86 -11.18
N ILE A 210 -16.82 -21.12 -11.87
CA ILE A 210 -16.96 -20.84 -13.31
C ILE A 210 -17.05 -22.13 -14.12
N ILE A 211 -16.30 -23.16 -13.74
CA ILE A 211 -16.23 -24.43 -14.49
C ILE A 211 -17.42 -25.33 -14.20
N ARG A 212 -18.01 -25.28 -12.99
CA ARG A 212 -18.93 -26.33 -12.51
C ARG A 212 -20.42 -26.00 -12.66
N GLU A 213 -20.85 -24.74 -12.65
CA GLU A 213 -22.28 -24.39 -12.55
C GLU A 213 -22.90 -23.89 -13.87
N ARG A 214 -24.09 -24.42 -14.21
CA ARG A 214 -25.08 -23.70 -15.04
C ARG A 214 -25.81 -22.71 -14.12
N PHE A 215 -25.69 -21.42 -14.43
CA PHE A 215 -26.00 -20.27 -13.55
C PHE A 215 -27.49 -20.14 -13.11
N ASP A 216 -27.71 -19.70 -11.86
CA ASP A 216 -29.04 -19.45 -11.26
C ASP A 216 -29.10 -18.15 -10.42
N LEU A 217 -30.29 -17.58 -10.16
CA LEU A 217 -30.55 -16.22 -9.62
C LEU A 217 -29.78 -15.82 -8.33
N CYS A 218 -29.37 -16.75 -7.47
CA CYS A 218 -28.52 -16.46 -6.31
C CYS A 218 -27.17 -15.83 -6.69
N SER A 219 -26.70 -16.12 -7.90
CA SER A 219 -25.46 -15.56 -8.42
C SER A 219 -25.61 -14.06 -8.76
N VAL A 220 -26.83 -13.56 -9.09
CA VAL A 220 -27.18 -12.14 -9.34
C VAL A 220 -26.83 -11.22 -8.18
N ALA A 221 -27.01 -11.73 -6.98
CA ALA A 221 -26.87 -10.92 -5.79
C ALA A 221 -25.43 -10.94 -5.26
N ILE A 222 -24.65 -11.99 -5.59
CA ILE A 222 -23.18 -11.99 -5.42
C ILE A 222 -22.57 -10.88 -6.31
N ILE A 223 -23.11 -10.63 -7.51
CA ILE A 223 -22.64 -9.57 -8.42
C ILE A 223 -22.79 -8.17 -7.89
N LEU A 224 -23.96 -7.86 -7.35
CA LEU A 224 -24.21 -6.51 -6.84
C LEU A 224 -23.26 -6.23 -5.68
N CYS A 225 -22.84 -7.24 -4.95
CA CYS A 225 -21.86 -7.06 -3.89
C CYS A 225 -20.44 -6.87 -4.37
N THR A 226 -20.01 -7.69 -5.33
CA THR A 226 -18.65 -7.61 -5.84
C THR A 226 -18.48 -6.34 -6.66
N SER A 227 -19.45 -5.95 -7.50
CA SER A 227 -19.43 -4.69 -8.26
C SER A 227 -19.42 -3.42 -7.40
N ILE A 228 -20.13 -3.39 -6.27
CA ILE A 228 -20.05 -2.26 -5.30
C ILE A 228 -18.67 -2.23 -4.63
N SER A 229 -18.10 -3.38 -4.29
CA SER A 229 -16.74 -3.47 -3.74
C SER A 229 -15.70 -2.99 -4.76
N ILE A 230 -15.96 -3.19 -6.05
CA ILE A 230 -15.12 -2.78 -7.18
C ILE A 230 -15.23 -1.31 -7.46
N LEU A 231 -16.41 -0.71 -7.36
CA LEU A 231 -16.55 0.73 -7.54
C LEU A 231 -15.79 1.47 -6.45
N GLU A 232 -15.76 0.94 -5.22
CA GLU A 232 -14.91 1.45 -4.14
C GLU A 232 -13.43 1.23 -4.44
N CYS A 233 -13.00 0.04 -4.87
CA CYS A 233 -11.60 -0.22 -5.29
C CYS A 233 -11.16 0.59 -6.51
N TYR A 234 -12.05 0.84 -7.47
CA TYR A 234 -11.84 1.71 -8.63
C TYR A 234 -11.68 3.16 -8.19
N TRP A 235 -12.42 3.60 -7.18
CA TRP A 235 -12.25 4.93 -6.59
C TRP A 235 -10.89 5.08 -5.89
N TRP A 236 -10.39 4.01 -5.25
CA TRP A 236 -9.02 3.94 -4.72
C TRP A 236 -7.95 3.85 -5.82
N CYS A 237 -8.23 3.19 -6.94
CA CYS A 237 -7.34 3.09 -8.10
C CYS A 237 -7.28 4.38 -8.92
N HIS A 238 -8.37 5.16 -9.00
CA HIS A 238 -8.38 6.49 -9.60
C HIS A 238 -7.57 7.50 -8.76
N LEU A 239 -7.36 7.22 -7.46
CA LEU A 239 -6.40 7.98 -6.64
C LEU A 239 -4.94 7.60 -6.94
N VAL A 240 -4.71 6.53 -7.70
CA VAL A 240 -3.44 5.99 -8.19
C VAL A 240 -3.36 6.19 -9.71
N ASP A 241 -3.43 7.44 -10.13
CA ASP A 241 -3.77 7.84 -11.51
C ASP A 241 -2.66 7.63 -12.57
N THR A 242 -1.85 6.56 -12.49
CA THR A 242 -0.75 6.29 -13.46
C THR A 242 -0.50 4.81 -13.77
N PHE A 243 -1.51 4.04 -14.17
CA PHE A 243 -1.27 2.73 -14.79
C PHE A 243 -2.10 2.51 -16.05
N LYS A 244 -1.55 2.97 -17.19
CA LYS A 244 -2.14 2.84 -18.52
C LYS A 244 -1.91 1.49 -19.21
N GLU A 245 -0.95 0.67 -18.77
CA GLU A 245 -0.54 -0.52 -19.55
C GLU A 245 -1.03 -1.87 -19.00
N LEU A 246 -1.22 -2.00 -17.68
CA LEU A 246 -1.71 -3.25 -17.07
C LEU A 246 -3.23 -3.43 -17.19
N SER A 247 -3.97 -2.32 -17.34
CA SER A 247 -5.41 -2.37 -17.61
C SER A 247 -5.70 -3.04 -18.95
N LEU A 248 -4.85 -2.90 -19.98
CA LEU A 248 -5.15 -3.41 -21.31
C LEU A 248 -5.16 -4.95 -21.38
N ILE A 249 -4.24 -5.62 -20.68
CA ILE A 249 -4.16 -7.10 -20.68
C ILE A 249 -5.27 -7.70 -19.82
N VAL A 250 -5.53 -7.12 -18.65
CA VAL A 250 -6.60 -7.57 -17.76
C VAL A 250 -7.96 -7.28 -18.40
N VAL A 251 -8.20 -6.06 -18.88
CA VAL A 251 -9.42 -5.71 -19.62
C VAL A 251 -9.53 -6.54 -20.88
N GLY A 252 -8.44 -6.84 -21.60
CA GLY A 252 -8.45 -7.70 -22.79
C GLY A 252 -8.83 -9.15 -22.50
N ALA A 253 -8.31 -9.75 -21.42
CA ALA A 253 -8.68 -11.09 -20.98
C ALA A 253 -10.15 -11.14 -20.50
N VAL A 254 -10.58 -10.08 -19.82
CA VAL A 254 -11.96 -9.90 -19.36
C VAL A 254 -12.90 -9.70 -20.54
N LEU A 255 -12.54 -8.88 -21.53
CA LEU A 255 -13.31 -8.67 -22.76
C LEU A 255 -13.37 -9.93 -23.61
N TYR A 256 -12.27 -10.68 -23.71
CA TYR A 256 -12.21 -11.94 -24.44
C TYR A 256 -13.12 -12.99 -23.81
N LEU A 257 -13.13 -13.07 -22.47
CA LEU A 257 -14.08 -13.90 -21.74
C LEU A 257 -15.52 -13.42 -21.99
N ILE A 258 -15.79 -12.11 -21.88
CA ILE A 258 -17.12 -11.49 -22.12
C ILE A 258 -17.63 -11.74 -23.55
N LEU A 259 -16.76 -11.75 -24.55
CA LEU A 259 -17.14 -11.85 -25.96
C LEU A 259 -17.45 -13.28 -26.43
N LYS A 260 -17.10 -14.32 -25.63
CA LYS A 260 -17.15 -15.71 -26.09
C LYS A 260 -18.40 -16.49 -25.64
N GLU A 261 -19.20 -15.99 -24.69
CA GLU A 261 -20.41 -16.68 -24.19
C GLU A 261 -21.61 -15.73 -23.99
N GLU A 262 -22.84 -16.26 -23.95
CA GLU A 262 -24.03 -15.49 -23.57
C GLU A 262 -23.95 -15.14 -22.06
N PHE A 263 -23.46 -13.96 -21.74
CA PHE A 263 -23.07 -13.59 -20.38
C PHE A 263 -24.26 -13.39 -19.44
N SER A 264 -24.34 -14.24 -18.43
CA SER A 264 -24.98 -13.94 -17.15
C SER A 264 -24.21 -12.80 -16.47
N LEU A 265 -24.89 -11.90 -15.75
CA LEU A 265 -24.22 -10.85 -14.97
C LEU A 265 -23.14 -11.42 -14.01
N CYS A 266 -23.22 -12.72 -13.67
CA CYS A 266 -22.47 -13.39 -12.59
C CYS A 266 -21.02 -13.63 -12.94
N SER A 267 -20.80 -14.03 -14.18
CA SER A 267 -19.45 -14.13 -14.73
C SER A 267 -18.78 -12.76 -14.74
N VAL A 268 -19.50 -11.67 -15.04
CA VAL A 268 -18.94 -10.31 -14.95
C VAL A 268 -18.40 -10.04 -13.56
N ALA A 269 -19.23 -10.20 -12.54
CA ALA A 269 -18.89 -9.98 -11.13
C ALA A 269 -17.72 -10.78 -10.58
N ILE A 270 -17.69 -12.06 -10.93
CA ILE A 270 -16.67 -12.98 -10.49
C ILE A 270 -15.32 -12.56 -11.06
N VAL A 271 -15.29 -12.28 -12.37
CA VAL A 271 -14.11 -11.77 -13.07
C VAL A 271 -13.65 -10.46 -12.45
N LEU A 272 -14.59 -9.56 -12.23
CA LEU A 272 -14.42 -8.27 -11.58
C LEU A 272 -13.81 -8.37 -10.17
N CYS A 273 -14.25 -9.35 -9.37
CA CYS A 273 -13.68 -9.62 -8.04
C CYS A 273 -12.23 -10.08 -8.13
N VAL A 274 -11.93 -10.99 -9.06
CA VAL A 274 -10.57 -11.48 -9.31
C VAL A 274 -9.65 -10.33 -9.70
N ILE A 275 -10.12 -9.39 -10.52
CA ILE A 275 -9.36 -8.20 -10.91
C ILE A 275 -8.95 -7.37 -9.68
N ILE A 276 -9.87 -7.10 -8.73
CA ILE A 276 -9.50 -6.35 -7.52
C ILE A 276 -8.38 -7.05 -6.77
N PHE A 277 -8.53 -8.35 -6.49
CA PHE A 277 -7.54 -9.08 -5.70
C PHE A 277 -6.16 -9.06 -6.37
N ILE A 278 -6.14 -9.18 -7.69
CA ILE A 278 -4.91 -9.05 -8.49
C ILE A 278 -4.33 -7.63 -8.35
N LEU A 279 -5.15 -6.58 -8.46
CA LEU A 279 -4.71 -5.19 -8.31
C LEU A 279 -4.20 -4.88 -6.91
N GLU A 280 -4.82 -5.43 -5.85
CA GLU A 280 -4.33 -5.30 -4.48
C GLU A 280 -2.97 -5.96 -4.34
N CYS A 281 -2.82 -7.22 -4.78
CA CYS A 281 -1.53 -7.92 -4.76
C CYS A 281 -0.46 -7.17 -5.55
N TYR A 282 -0.81 -6.65 -6.73
CA TYR A 282 0.06 -5.83 -7.55
C TYR A 282 0.52 -4.56 -6.82
N TRP A 283 -0.43 -3.81 -6.24
CA TRP A 283 -0.15 -2.57 -5.52
C TRP A 283 0.86 -2.79 -4.39
N TRP A 284 0.68 -3.85 -3.60
CA TRP A 284 1.59 -4.20 -2.53
C TRP A 284 3.00 -4.52 -3.05
N CYS A 285 3.13 -5.34 -4.10
CA CYS A 285 4.42 -5.67 -4.70
C CYS A 285 5.10 -4.43 -5.29
N TYR A 286 4.34 -3.58 -6.00
CA TYR A 286 4.84 -2.35 -6.58
C TYR A 286 5.39 -1.38 -5.53
N GLN A 287 4.71 -1.24 -4.38
CA GLN A 287 5.21 -0.38 -3.31
C GLN A 287 6.56 -0.87 -2.76
N ILE A 288 6.73 -2.19 -2.57
CA ILE A 288 8.03 -2.75 -2.13
C ILE A 288 9.13 -2.48 -3.15
N ASP A 289 8.91 -2.81 -4.42
CA ASP A 289 9.91 -2.61 -5.47
C ASP A 289 10.27 -1.12 -5.61
N THR A 290 9.30 -0.22 -5.36
CA THR A 290 9.58 1.21 -5.35
C THR A 290 10.48 1.62 -4.18
N PHE A 291 10.27 1.06 -2.97
CA PHE A 291 11.19 1.32 -1.85
C PHE A 291 12.60 0.85 -2.14
N GLU A 292 12.74 -0.36 -2.69
CA GLU A 292 14.04 -0.93 -3.04
C GLU A 292 14.78 -0.04 -4.06
N SER A 293 14.11 0.35 -5.13
CA SER A 293 14.69 1.23 -6.17
C SER A 293 15.05 2.63 -5.65
N ILE A 294 14.23 3.24 -4.78
CA ILE A 294 14.56 4.53 -4.16
C ILE A 294 15.80 4.39 -3.27
N ASN A 295 15.89 3.33 -2.48
CA ASN A 295 17.02 3.09 -1.60
C ASN A 295 18.31 2.80 -2.37
N GLU A 296 18.24 2.09 -3.51
CA GLU A 296 19.37 1.92 -4.42
C GLU A 296 19.82 3.26 -5.00
N SER A 297 18.89 4.11 -5.46
CA SER A 297 19.21 5.45 -5.98
C SER A 297 19.84 6.38 -4.92
N ILE A 298 19.36 6.31 -3.66
CA ILE A 298 19.99 7.02 -2.54
C ILE A 298 21.41 6.49 -2.32
N SER A 299 21.61 5.17 -2.31
CA SER A 299 22.93 4.56 -2.18
C SER A 299 23.89 5.03 -3.28
N GLU A 300 23.47 5.01 -4.53
CA GLU A 300 24.28 5.49 -5.66
C GLU A 300 24.65 6.97 -5.50
N SER A 301 23.68 7.82 -5.14
CA SER A 301 23.91 9.25 -4.91
C SER A 301 24.93 9.48 -3.78
N LEU A 302 24.85 8.71 -2.69
CA LEU A 302 25.79 8.76 -1.58
C LEU A 302 27.20 8.31 -2.00
N LEU A 303 27.32 7.26 -2.83
CA LEU A 303 28.60 6.77 -3.33
C LEU A 303 29.27 7.77 -4.28
N VAL A 304 28.49 8.40 -5.16
CA VAL A 304 28.97 9.50 -6.02
C VAL A 304 29.44 10.67 -5.15
N GLN A 305 28.69 11.02 -4.12
CA GLN A 305 29.12 12.07 -3.19
C GLN A 305 30.42 11.68 -2.47
N CYS A 306 30.60 10.43 -2.07
CA CYS A 306 31.84 9.94 -1.43
C CYS A 306 33.06 10.10 -2.34
N SER A 307 32.93 9.84 -3.64
CA SER A 307 34.04 9.89 -4.59
C SER A 307 34.45 11.32 -4.95
N GLN A 308 33.53 12.28 -4.82
CA GLN A 308 33.76 13.70 -5.13
C GLN A 308 34.30 14.52 -3.94
N LEU A 309 34.43 13.96 -2.74
CA LEU A 309 34.93 14.70 -1.57
C LEU A 309 36.40 15.12 -1.74
N PRO A 310 36.74 16.42 -1.58
CA PRO A 310 38.12 16.89 -1.69
C PRO A 310 38.95 16.45 -0.48
N TYR A 311 40.14 15.90 -0.74
CA TYR A 311 41.08 15.52 0.31
C TYR A 311 41.95 16.69 0.76
N SER A 312 42.18 16.82 2.06
CA SER A 312 43.16 17.74 2.65
C SER A 312 43.82 17.10 3.86
N GLY A 313 45.15 17.22 3.98
CA GLY A 313 45.91 16.64 5.09
C GLY A 313 45.47 17.18 6.46
N ASP A 314 45.19 18.48 6.57
CA ASP A 314 44.81 19.13 7.83
C ASP A 314 43.44 18.68 8.37
N CYS A 315 42.55 18.19 7.50
CA CYS A 315 41.21 17.70 7.85
C CYS A 315 41.06 16.20 7.55
N HIS A 316 42.17 15.45 7.64
CA HIS A 316 42.19 14.02 7.32
C HIS A 316 41.15 13.25 8.14
N SER A 317 41.04 13.55 9.44
CA SER A 317 40.13 12.84 10.35
C SER A 317 38.66 13.03 9.93
N GLU A 318 38.31 14.25 9.53
CA GLU A 318 36.97 14.67 9.11
C GLU A 318 36.59 14.05 7.77
N TYR A 319 37.56 14.02 6.84
CA TYR A 319 37.41 13.38 5.55
C TYR A 319 37.12 11.88 5.72
N VAL A 320 37.95 11.18 6.49
CA VAL A 320 37.78 9.74 6.72
C VAL A 320 36.46 9.48 7.41
N GLN A 321 36.13 10.20 8.49
CA GLN A 321 34.88 10.02 9.22
C GLN A 321 33.65 10.22 8.33
N THR A 322 33.62 11.29 7.54
CA THR A 322 32.47 11.61 6.68
C THR A 322 32.33 10.58 5.56
N ARG A 323 33.44 10.22 4.91
CA ARG A 323 33.45 9.20 3.85
C ARG A 323 33.01 7.84 4.37
N THR A 324 33.53 7.40 5.51
CA THR A 324 33.14 6.12 6.13
C THR A 324 31.67 6.14 6.51
N SER A 325 31.16 7.23 7.10
CA SER A 325 29.73 7.36 7.44
C SER A 325 28.83 7.25 6.21
N LEU A 326 29.14 7.99 5.14
CA LEU A 326 28.38 7.94 3.90
C LEU A 326 28.44 6.55 3.23
N MET A 327 29.61 5.88 3.24
CA MET A 327 29.75 4.51 2.74
C MET A 327 28.95 3.50 3.54
N ILE A 328 28.96 3.60 4.87
CA ILE A 328 28.14 2.73 5.74
C ILE A 328 26.66 2.92 5.40
N ILE A 329 26.21 4.15 5.24
CA ILE A 329 24.80 4.44 4.97
C ILE A 329 24.42 3.99 3.57
N ALA A 330 25.27 4.22 2.57
CA ALA A 330 25.07 3.69 1.23
C ALA A 330 24.94 2.15 1.26
N SER A 331 25.85 1.48 1.96
CA SER A 331 25.80 0.03 2.15
C SER A 331 24.51 -0.39 2.85
N CYS A 332 24.13 0.27 3.94
CA CYS A 332 22.90 -0.02 4.68
C CYS A 332 21.66 0.20 3.83
N SER A 333 21.64 1.24 2.99
CA SER A 333 20.53 1.55 2.07
C SER A 333 20.41 0.48 0.99
N ARG A 334 21.54 0.05 0.41
CA ARG A 334 21.58 -1.02 -0.59
C ARG A 334 21.19 -2.39 -0.02
N SER A 335 21.56 -2.65 1.22
CA SER A 335 21.14 -3.85 1.96
C SER A 335 19.79 -3.69 2.65
N SER A 336 19.12 -2.53 2.50
CA SER A 336 17.95 -2.24 3.34
C SER A 336 16.77 -3.09 2.94
N VAL A 337 16.30 -3.86 3.94
CA VAL A 337 15.00 -4.55 4.03
C VAL A 337 14.58 -5.24 2.73
N SER A 338 15.23 -6.36 2.41
CA SER A 338 14.59 -7.33 1.53
C SER A 338 13.37 -7.90 2.25
N PHE A 339 12.17 -7.56 1.79
CA PHE A 339 10.94 -8.11 2.35
C PHE A 339 10.85 -9.57 1.92
N SER A 340 10.95 -10.48 2.89
CA SER A 340 10.92 -11.92 2.62
C SER A 340 9.66 -12.52 3.23
N CYS A 341 8.88 -13.22 2.43
CA CYS A 341 7.70 -13.92 2.91
C CYS A 341 8.15 -15.17 3.68
N PHE A 342 8.39 -15.04 5.00
CA PHE A 342 8.88 -16.12 5.88
C PHE A 342 10.11 -16.86 5.33
N GLY A 343 11.00 -16.15 4.63
CA GLY A 343 12.19 -16.75 4.01
C GLY A 343 11.92 -17.66 2.81
N MET A 344 10.67 -17.82 2.37
CA MET A 344 10.30 -18.67 1.23
C MET A 344 10.49 -17.96 -0.11
N CYS A 345 10.03 -16.71 -0.21
CA CYS A 345 10.12 -15.89 -1.42
C CYS A 345 10.39 -14.42 -1.04
N GLN A 346 11.29 -13.74 -1.75
CA GLN A 346 11.36 -12.28 -1.69
C GLN A 346 10.13 -11.69 -2.38
N ILE A 347 9.44 -10.77 -1.70
CA ILE A 347 8.25 -10.14 -2.25
C ILE A 347 8.72 -9.15 -3.31
N SER A 348 8.37 -9.41 -4.57
CA SER A 348 8.72 -8.53 -5.70
C SER A 348 7.72 -8.64 -6.83
N MET A 349 7.80 -7.72 -7.80
CA MET A 349 7.00 -7.81 -9.03
C MET A 349 7.23 -9.12 -9.81
N VAL A 350 8.42 -9.74 -9.67
CA VAL A 350 8.74 -11.03 -10.29
C VAL A 350 7.89 -12.16 -9.70
N VAL A 351 7.71 -12.18 -8.37
CA VAL A 351 6.86 -13.19 -7.70
C VAL A 351 5.39 -12.99 -8.06
N PHE A 352 4.94 -11.74 -8.18
CA PHE A 352 3.59 -11.45 -8.67
C PHE A 352 3.36 -11.98 -10.09
N ALA A 353 4.31 -11.77 -11.02
CA ALA A 353 4.22 -12.31 -12.37
C ALA A 353 4.17 -13.84 -12.39
N SER A 354 4.95 -14.51 -11.52
CA SER A 354 4.91 -15.97 -11.35
C SER A 354 3.56 -16.46 -10.83
N LEU A 355 2.97 -15.76 -9.86
CA LEU A 355 1.62 -16.05 -9.37
C LEU A 355 0.60 -15.96 -10.51
N MET A 356 0.61 -14.88 -11.28
CA MET A 356 -0.30 -14.69 -12.41
C MET A 356 -0.16 -15.81 -13.46
N ASN A 357 1.07 -16.19 -13.78
CA ASN A 357 1.33 -17.29 -14.70
C ASN A 357 0.82 -18.64 -14.17
N THR A 358 0.95 -18.87 -12.86
CA THR A 358 0.43 -20.08 -12.19
C THR A 358 -1.10 -20.10 -12.23
N CYS A 359 -1.76 -18.99 -11.87
CA CYS A 359 -3.22 -18.87 -11.96
C CYS A 359 -3.72 -19.11 -13.39
N TYR A 360 -3.07 -18.53 -14.39
CA TYR A 360 -3.38 -18.75 -15.81
C TYR A 360 -3.20 -20.22 -16.21
N SER A 361 -2.10 -20.86 -15.82
CA SER A 361 -1.81 -22.26 -16.15
C SER A 361 -2.85 -23.21 -15.53
N VAL A 362 -3.23 -22.97 -14.27
CA VAL A 362 -4.30 -23.75 -13.60
C VAL A 362 -5.63 -23.55 -14.31
N LEU A 363 -5.97 -22.31 -14.67
CA LEU A 363 -7.20 -22.01 -15.39
C LEU A 363 -7.24 -22.70 -16.75
N MET A 364 -6.17 -22.62 -17.54
CA MET A 364 -6.06 -23.29 -18.85
C MET A 364 -6.13 -24.81 -18.73
N PHE A 365 -5.46 -25.40 -17.73
CA PHE A 365 -5.53 -26.84 -17.46
C PHE A 365 -6.96 -27.29 -17.15
N LEU A 366 -7.66 -26.55 -16.30
CA LEU A 366 -9.04 -26.86 -15.94
C LEU A 366 -9.99 -26.71 -17.14
N VAL A 367 -9.81 -25.67 -17.96
CA VAL A 367 -10.58 -25.48 -19.20
C VAL A 367 -10.36 -26.66 -20.15
N ASN A 368 -9.13 -27.15 -20.30
CA ASN A 368 -8.82 -28.28 -21.18
C ASN A 368 -9.36 -29.64 -20.69
N ILE A 369 -9.63 -29.81 -19.39
CA ILE A 369 -10.20 -31.05 -18.83
C ILE A 369 -11.72 -31.02 -18.85
N CYS A 370 -12.32 -29.85 -18.66
CA CYS A 370 -13.77 -29.71 -18.50
C CYS A 370 -14.52 -29.28 -19.77
N GLY A 371 -13.83 -28.69 -20.76
CA GLY A 371 -14.36 -28.43 -22.10
C GLY A 371 -14.05 -29.57 -23.05
#